data_AF-A0A1H2YNT5-F1
#
_entry.id   AF-A0A1H2YNT5-F1
#
_cell.length_a   1.000
_cell.length_b   1.000
_cell.length_c   1.000
_cell.angle_alpha   90.00
_cell.angle_beta   90.00
_cell.angle_gamma   90.00
#
_symmetry.space_group_name_H-M   'P 1'
#
loop_
_entity.id
_entity.type
_entity.pdbx_description
1 polymer ?
#
loop_
_entity_poly.entity_id
_entity_poly.type
_entity_poly.pdbx_seq_one_letter_code
_entity_poly.pdbx_strand_id
1 'polypeptide(L)'
;MAISLCMGLHATHMFVPPTPGPLAVAGILSADLGQVILFGALVSIPVTLVAYLASLYAGKKYYYLPTSVEDTPENQNLPSAMMSFLPILVPIALMLLKTVGSMCKLTGTPALILNIVGTPAVALLIGLLIAAVGYHNIFPEDTKAWGFDGVIADAMKTAGQIVLIVGAGGAFSGVLKASPLRDILTASMSGVSIGILAPFLIGFLFRTCVGSATIAMVTAATMITPLIDVLGFGSPMGRIIAMLACAAGGMMVFHGNDDFFWVTATTSDMDTSIAYKTLPIISVLQSMTALVTVFLLSMVLL
;
A
#
# COMPACT_ATOMS: atom_id res chain seq x y z
N MET A 1 -16.05 -15.81 -7.79
CA MET A 1 -15.89 -14.43 -8.29
C MET A 1 -15.34 -13.51 -7.20
N ALA A 2 -16.00 -13.42 -6.03
CA ALA A 2 -15.57 -12.60 -4.89
C ALA A 2 -14.08 -12.70 -4.55
N ILE A 3 -13.57 -13.92 -4.29
CA ILE A 3 -12.15 -14.15 -3.95
C ILE A 3 -11.22 -13.58 -5.03
N SER A 4 -11.53 -13.78 -6.31
CA SER A 4 -10.68 -13.29 -7.40
C SER A 4 -10.66 -11.76 -7.49
N LEU A 5 -11.80 -11.11 -7.24
CA LEU A 5 -11.90 -9.65 -7.26
C LEU A 5 -11.14 -9.04 -6.09
N CYS A 6 -11.39 -9.55 -4.87
CA CYS A 6 -10.76 -9.08 -3.65
C CYS A 6 -9.25 -9.31 -3.69
N MET A 7 -8.78 -10.53 -4.02
CA MET A 7 -7.34 -10.79 -4.04
C MET A 7 -6.63 -10.08 -5.19
N GLY A 8 -7.32 -9.77 -6.30
CA GLY A 8 -6.79 -8.89 -7.35
C GLY A 8 -6.59 -7.45 -6.86
N LEU A 9 -7.59 -6.89 -6.17
CA LEU A 9 -7.49 -5.57 -5.54
C LEU A 9 -6.38 -5.52 -4.47
N HIS A 10 -6.24 -6.60 -3.69
CA HIS A 10 -5.22 -6.71 -2.65
C HIS A 10 -3.80 -6.51 -3.20
N ALA A 11 -3.51 -7.01 -4.41
CA ALA A 11 -2.19 -6.86 -5.02
C ALA A 11 -1.84 -5.37 -5.27
N THR A 12 -2.73 -4.63 -5.95
CA THR A 12 -2.48 -3.23 -6.26
C THR A 12 -2.54 -2.33 -5.03
N HIS A 13 -3.42 -2.63 -4.08
CA HIS A 13 -3.50 -1.94 -2.79
C HIS A 13 -2.18 -1.98 -2.01
N MET A 14 -1.40 -3.05 -2.18
CA MET A 14 -0.15 -3.27 -1.46
C MET A 14 1.08 -2.64 -2.12
N PHE A 15 1.09 -2.50 -3.44
CA PHE A 15 2.28 -2.03 -4.16
C PHE A 15 2.16 -0.64 -4.76
N VAL A 16 0.94 -0.16 -5.02
CA VAL A 16 0.73 1.02 -5.87
C VAL A 16 0.15 2.18 -5.05
N PRO A 17 0.89 3.29 -4.89
CA PRO A 17 0.36 4.56 -4.40
C PRO A 17 -0.79 5.06 -5.30
N PRO A 18 -1.80 5.78 -4.78
CA PRO A 18 -1.77 6.63 -3.58
C PRO A 18 -2.24 5.96 -2.27
N THR A 19 -2.36 4.64 -2.22
CA THR A 19 -2.79 3.93 -1.00
C THR A 19 -1.94 4.33 0.21
N PRO A 20 -2.53 4.54 1.40
CA PRO A 20 -1.81 5.09 2.56
C PRO A 20 -0.52 4.36 2.93
N GLY A 21 -0.52 3.02 2.91
CA GLY A 21 0.65 2.19 3.19
C GLY A 21 1.80 2.41 2.19
N PRO A 22 1.62 2.10 0.90
CA PRO A 22 2.63 2.32 -0.13
C PRO A 22 3.18 3.74 -0.15
N LEU A 23 2.30 4.73 0.01
CA LEU A 23 2.68 6.14 0.03
C LEU A 23 3.54 6.49 1.24
N ALA A 24 3.17 6.03 2.43
CA ALA A 24 3.94 6.26 3.65
C ALA A 24 5.33 5.62 3.58
N VAL A 25 5.41 4.38 3.11
CA VAL A 25 6.70 3.67 2.95
C VAL A 25 7.60 4.37 1.94
N ALA A 26 7.05 4.79 0.79
CA ALA A 26 7.80 5.55 -0.20
C ALA A 26 8.38 6.85 0.39
N GLY A 27 7.61 7.55 1.23
CA GLY A 27 8.08 8.72 1.97
C GLY A 27 9.20 8.40 2.97
N ILE A 28 9.03 7.36 3.80
CA ILE A 28 10.00 6.95 4.83
C ILE A 28 11.35 6.56 4.21
N LEU A 29 11.32 5.81 3.11
CA LEU A 29 12.52 5.37 2.40
C LEU A 29 13.06 6.43 1.43
N SER A 30 12.36 7.56 1.27
CA SER A 30 12.68 8.58 0.27
C SER A 30 12.84 7.99 -1.14
N ALA A 31 11.92 7.08 -1.49
CA ALA A 31 11.84 6.47 -2.82
C ALA A 31 11.08 7.38 -3.78
N ASP A 32 11.49 7.42 -5.04
CA ASP A 32 10.76 8.20 -6.05
C ASP A 32 9.38 7.59 -6.29
N LEU A 33 8.33 8.39 -6.09
CA LEU A 33 6.96 7.89 -6.13
C LEU A 33 6.54 7.43 -7.53
N GLY A 34 7.00 8.11 -8.58
CA GLY A 34 6.66 7.73 -9.96
C GLY A 34 7.25 6.38 -10.31
N GLN A 35 8.49 6.12 -9.90
CA GLN A 35 9.12 4.81 -10.07
C GLN A 35 8.46 3.74 -9.18
N VAL A 36 8.08 4.05 -7.95
CA VAL A 36 7.31 3.12 -7.10
C VAL A 36 6.00 2.72 -7.77
N ILE A 37 5.26 3.66 -8.36
CA ILE A 37 4.03 3.36 -9.11
C ILE A 37 4.33 2.40 -10.28
N LEU A 38 5.37 2.69 -11.07
CA LEU A 38 5.74 1.88 -12.23
C LEU A 38 6.14 0.45 -11.84
N PHE A 39 7.10 0.31 -10.92
CA PHE A 39 7.59 -1.01 -10.50
C PHE A 39 6.57 -1.75 -9.63
N GLY A 40 5.79 -1.03 -8.82
CA GLY A 40 4.69 -1.61 -8.06
C GLY A 40 3.60 -2.18 -8.96
N ALA A 41 3.25 -1.49 -10.04
CA ALA A 41 2.34 -2.01 -11.06
C ALA A 41 2.93 -3.25 -11.75
N LEU A 42 4.22 -3.22 -12.09
CA LEU A 42 4.92 -4.36 -12.70
C LEU A 42 4.88 -5.60 -11.79
N VAL A 43 5.18 -5.44 -10.49
CA VAL A 43 5.10 -6.53 -9.50
C VAL A 43 3.66 -7.00 -9.28
N SER A 44 2.68 -6.11 -9.38
CA SER A 44 1.26 -6.46 -9.20
C SER A 44 0.75 -7.42 -10.26
N ILE A 45 1.32 -7.45 -11.48
CA ILE A 45 0.90 -8.34 -12.57
C ILE A 45 1.05 -9.82 -12.21
N PRO A 46 2.26 -10.35 -11.92
CA PRO A 46 2.42 -11.76 -11.54
C PRO A 46 1.70 -12.10 -10.24
N VAL A 47 1.65 -11.17 -9.28
CA VAL A 47 0.94 -11.38 -8.00
C VAL A 47 -0.57 -11.53 -8.22
N THR A 48 -1.16 -10.71 -9.09
CA THR A 48 -2.58 -10.81 -9.45
C THR A 48 -2.86 -12.08 -10.23
N LEU A 49 -1.96 -12.49 -11.13
CA LEU A 49 -2.12 -13.73 -11.90
C LEU A 49 -2.17 -14.95 -10.98
N VAL A 50 -1.26 -15.05 -10.00
CA VAL A 50 -1.26 -16.15 -9.03
C VAL A 50 -2.52 -16.12 -8.18
N ALA A 51 -2.97 -14.94 -7.75
CA ALA A 51 -4.22 -14.79 -7.02
C ALA A 51 -5.43 -15.24 -7.84
N TYR A 52 -5.49 -14.90 -9.13
CA TYR A 52 -6.55 -15.34 -10.03
C TYR A 52 -6.58 -16.87 -10.16
N LEU A 53 -5.43 -17.50 -10.42
CA LEU A 53 -5.34 -18.96 -10.55
C LEU A 53 -5.72 -19.68 -9.25
N ALA A 54 -5.23 -19.19 -8.11
CA ALA A 54 -5.59 -19.73 -6.79
C ALA A 54 -7.08 -19.54 -6.49
N SER A 55 -7.67 -18.42 -6.92
CA SER A 55 -9.10 -18.15 -6.78
C SER A 55 -9.97 -19.06 -7.64
N LEU A 56 -9.52 -19.44 -8.85
CA LEU A 56 -10.21 -20.44 -9.68
C LEU A 56 -10.25 -21.80 -8.98
N TYR A 57 -9.14 -22.22 -8.36
CA TYR A 57 -9.09 -23.46 -7.60
C TYR A 57 -9.99 -23.40 -6.36
N ALA A 58 -9.87 -22.33 -5.57
CA ALA A 58 -10.69 -22.12 -4.38
C ALA A 58 -12.19 -22.06 -4.71
N GLY A 59 -12.57 -21.34 -5.77
CA GLY A 59 -13.97 -21.19 -6.20
C GLY A 59 -14.61 -22.48 -6.71
N LYS A 60 -13.83 -23.43 -7.26
CA LYS A 60 -14.33 -24.77 -7.61
C LYS A 60 -14.54 -25.64 -6.37
N LYS A 61 -13.74 -25.45 -5.33
CA LYS A 61 -13.75 -26.28 -4.11
C LYS A 61 -14.73 -25.79 -3.05
N TYR A 62 -14.89 -24.48 -2.90
CA TYR A 62 -15.69 -23.84 -1.87
C TYR A 62 -16.75 -22.95 -2.52
N TYR A 63 -17.74 -23.59 -3.13
CA TYR A 63 -18.86 -22.90 -3.76
C TYR A 63 -19.83 -22.39 -2.71
N TYR A 64 -20.20 -21.12 -2.80
CA TYR A 64 -21.28 -20.53 -2.02
C TYR A 64 -21.98 -19.46 -2.87
N LEU A 65 -23.25 -19.22 -2.58
CA LEU A 65 -24.07 -18.20 -3.24
C LEU A 65 -24.34 -17.09 -2.22
N PRO A 66 -24.16 -15.81 -2.59
CA PRO A 66 -24.55 -14.71 -1.72
C PRO A 66 -26.06 -14.78 -1.43
N THR A 67 -26.45 -14.58 -0.19
CA THR A 67 -27.84 -14.67 0.26
C THR A 67 -28.59 -13.35 0.05
N SER A 68 -27.87 -12.23 0.00
CA SER A 68 -28.41 -10.90 -0.27
C SER A 68 -28.11 -10.46 -1.71
N VAL A 69 -29.16 -10.20 -2.48
CA VAL A 69 -29.09 -9.28 -3.62
C VAL A 69 -29.40 -7.92 -3.01
N GLU A 70 -28.41 -7.04 -2.87
CA GLU A 70 -28.70 -5.67 -2.47
C GLU A 70 -29.56 -5.01 -3.55
N ASP A 71 -30.82 -4.73 -3.21
CA ASP A 71 -31.65 -3.82 -3.99
C ASP A 71 -30.98 -2.44 -3.92
N THR A 72 -30.24 -2.06 -4.97
CA THR A 72 -29.75 -0.69 -5.10
C THR A 72 -30.96 0.23 -5.14
N PRO A 73 -31.17 1.12 -4.15
CA PRO A 73 -32.31 2.01 -4.17
C PRO A 73 -32.20 2.93 -5.39
N GLU A 74 -33.17 2.84 -6.31
CA GLU A 74 -33.18 3.54 -7.61
C GLU A 74 -33.15 5.08 -7.52
N ASN A 75 -33.25 5.66 -6.32
CA ASN A 75 -33.48 7.09 -6.09
C ASN A 75 -32.50 7.72 -5.09
N GLN A 76 -31.22 7.34 -5.11
CA GLN A 76 -30.19 8.12 -4.41
C GLN A 76 -29.58 9.19 -5.34
N ASN A 77 -29.42 10.41 -4.81
CA ASN A 77 -28.61 11.45 -5.47
C ASN A 77 -27.14 11.02 -5.43
N LEU A 78 -26.70 10.35 -6.50
CA LEU A 78 -25.32 9.87 -6.61
C LEU A 78 -24.45 10.88 -7.37
N PRO A 79 -23.16 11.01 -7.01
CA PRO A 79 -22.21 11.77 -7.84
C PRO A 79 -22.15 11.18 -9.25
N SER A 80 -21.96 12.05 -10.24
CA SER A 80 -21.67 11.57 -11.59
C SER A 80 -20.37 10.74 -11.58
N ALA A 81 -20.25 9.79 -12.51
CA ALA A 81 -19.07 8.93 -12.60
C ALA A 81 -17.77 9.75 -12.64
N MET A 82 -17.76 10.83 -13.41
CA MET A 82 -16.61 11.73 -13.51
C MET A 82 -16.27 12.42 -12.18
N MET A 83 -17.26 12.89 -11.43
CA MET A 83 -17.06 13.47 -10.09
C MET A 83 -16.48 12.45 -9.11
N SER A 84 -16.83 11.17 -9.25
CA SER A 84 -16.31 10.09 -8.40
C SER A 84 -14.85 9.73 -8.70
N PHE A 85 -14.43 9.82 -9.98
CA PHE A 85 -13.07 9.50 -10.38
C PHE A 85 -12.07 10.66 -10.23
N LEU A 86 -12.53 11.92 -10.30
CA LEU A 86 -11.65 13.09 -10.23
C LEU A 86 -10.74 13.13 -8.98
N PRO A 87 -11.22 12.85 -7.75
CA PRO A 87 -10.38 12.83 -6.55
C PRO A 87 -9.22 11.84 -6.61
N ILE A 88 -9.28 10.83 -7.48
CA ILE A 88 -8.24 9.80 -7.65
C ILE A 88 -7.36 10.13 -8.86
N LEU A 89 -7.97 10.43 -10.00
CA LEU A 89 -7.24 10.67 -11.25
C LEU A 89 -6.43 11.96 -11.23
N VAL A 90 -6.96 13.04 -10.62
CA VAL A 90 -6.28 14.33 -10.58
C VAL A 90 -4.96 14.24 -9.77
N PRO A 91 -4.93 13.71 -8.53
CA PRO A 91 -3.67 13.57 -7.80
C PRO A 91 -2.65 12.72 -8.56
N ILE A 92 -3.07 11.59 -9.14
CA ILE A 92 -2.19 10.71 -9.91
C ILE A 92 -1.61 11.45 -11.12
N ALA A 93 -2.45 12.17 -11.88
CA ALA A 93 -1.99 12.94 -13.03
C ALA A 93 -0.97 14.02 -12.62
N LEU A 94 -1.22 14.75 -11.53
CA LEU A 94 -0.29 15.78 -11.03
C LEU A 94 1.06 15.19 -10.61
N MET A 95 1.05 14.04 -9.91
CA MET A 95 2.26 13.33 -9.51
C MET A 95 3.04 12.83 -10.73
N LEU A 96 2.36 12.25 -11.73
CA LEU A 96 2.98 11.80 -12.97
C LEU A 96 3.56 12.96 -13.79
N LEU A 97 2.86 14.08 -13.89
CA LEU A 97 3.34 15.27 -14.60
C LEU A 97 4.63 15.81 -13.97
N LYS A 98 4.76 15.78 -12.64
CA LYS A 98 6.01 16.09 -11.95
C LYS A 98 7.13 15.13 -12.34
N THR A 99 6.86 13.81 -12.30
CA THR A 99 7.86 12.80 -12.68
C THR A 99 8.32 12.97 -14.12
N VAL A 100 7.39 13.11 -15.07
CA VAL A 100 7.70 13.36 -16.49
C VAL A 100 8.49 14.65 -16.65
N GLY A 101 8.09 15.71 -15.97
CA GLY A 101 8.80 16.99 -16.04
C GLY A 101 10.24 16.91 -15.52
N SER A 102 10.47 16.13 -14.46
CA SER A 102 11.81 15.83 -13.95
C SER A 102 12.63 15.01 -14.95
N MET A 103 12.05 13.98 -15.56
CA MET A 103 12.70 13.14 -16.57
C MET A 103 13.10 13.94 -17.82
N CYS A 104 12.24 14.87 -18.26
CA CYS A 104 12.53 15.79 -19.36
C CYS A 104 13.51 16.91 -18.99
N LYS A 105 13.99 16.96 -17.74
CA LYS A 105 14.88 18.01 -17.23
C LYS A 105 14.33 19.42 -17.46
N LEU A 106 13.02 19.60 -17.32
CA LEU A 106 12.39 20.93 -17.40
C LEU A 106 13.03 21.87 -16.37
N THR A 107 13.25 23.12 -16.77
CA THR A 107 13.83 24.17 -15.91
C THR A 107 12.92 25.41 -15.87
N GLY A 108 13.16 26.30 -14.92
CA GLY A 108 12.41 27.55 -14.75
C GLY A 108 11.04 27.38 -14.10
N THR A 109 10.16 28.36 -14.34
CA THR A 109 8.83 28.46 -13.70
C THR A 109 7.94 27.22 -13.91
N PRO A 110 7.85 26.61 -15.11
CA PRO A 110 7.03 25.41 -15.30
C PRO A 110 7.47 24.23 -14.44
N ALA A 111 8.79 24.04 -14.30
CA ALA A 111 9.34 22.99 -13.45
C ALA A 111 9.04 23.23 -11.96
N LEU A 112 9.07 24.50 -11.52
CA LEU A 112 8.74 24.87 -10.14
C LEU A 112 7.26 24.57 -9.82
N ILE A 113 6.34 24.95 -10.72
CA ILE A 113 4.90 24.67 -10.57
C ILE A 113 4.65 23.16 -10.48
N LEU A 114 5.21 22.38 -11.41
CA LEU A 114 5.07 20.92 -11.41
C LEU A 114 5.66 20.29 -10.15
N ASN A 115 6.79 20.79 -9.66
CA ASN A 115 7.41 20.28 -8.44
C ASN A 115 6.55 20.55 -7.20
N ILE A 116 5.88 21.70 -7.10
CA ILE A 116 5.00 22.01 -5.98
C ILE A 116 3.71 21.19 -6.07
N VAL A 117 2.98 21.32 -7.17
CA VAL A 117 1.64 20.77 -7.33
C VAL A 117 1.65 19.24 -7.41
N GLY A 118 2.68 18.66 -8.02
CA GLY A 118 2.85 17.22 -8.11
C GLY A 118 3.56 16.58 -6.91
N THR A 119 3.86 17.33 -5.83
CA THR A 119 4.23 16.65 -4.57
C THR A 119 3.04 15.85 -4.04
N PRO A 120 3.25 14.67 -3.44
CA PRO A 120 2.13 13.83 -3.01
C PRO A 120 1.23 14.52 -1.99
N ALA A 121 1.80 15.32 -1.08
CA ALA A 121 1.03 16.08 -0.10
C ALA A 121 0.08 17.10 -0.75
N VAL A 122 0.57 17.88 -1.73
CA VAL A 122 -0.25 18.89 -2.42
C VAL A 122 -1.24 18.23 -3.38
N ALA A 123 -0.79 17.21 -4.13
CA ALA A 123 -1.64 16.47 -5.06
C ALA A 123 -2.83 15.81 -4.34
N LEU A 124 -2.60 15.17 -3.20
CA LEU A 124 -3.67 14.54 -2.41
C LEU A 124 -4.55 15.56 -1.71
N LEU A 125 -4.01 16.72 -1.28
CA LEU A 125 -4.83 17.81 -0.77
C LEU A 125 -5.80 18.33 -1.84
N ILE A 126 -5.35 18.48 -3.09
CA ILE A 126 -6.23 18.85 -4.20
C ILE A 126 -7.32 17.79 -4.42
N GLY A 127 -6.96 16.51 -4.40
CA GLY A 127 -7.92 15.40 -4.48
C GLY A 127 -8.95 15.43 -3.37
N LEU A 128 -8.52 15.67 -2.12
CA LEU A 128 -9.38 15.83 -0.95
C LEU A 128 -10.34 17.01 -1.12
N LEU A 129 -9.87 18.17 -1.60
CA LEU A 129 -10.72 19.33 -1.83
C LEU A 129 -11.77 19.07 -2.92
N ILE A 130 -11.40 18.38 -4.00
CA ILE A 130 -12.35 17.96 -5.04
C ILE A 130 -13.41 17.03 -4.46
N ALA A 131 -13.01 16.03 -3.66
CA ALA A 131 -13.94 15.13 -2.99
C ALA A 131 -14.86 15.88 -2.01
N ALA A 132 -14.30 16.80 -1.23
CA ALA A 132 -15.01 17.59 -0.24
C ALA A 132 -16.09 18.48 -0.89
N VAL A 133 -15.72 19.23 -1.94
CA VAL A 133 -16.64 20.08 -2.69
C VAL A 133 -17.69 19.23 -3.41
N GLY A 134 -17.28 18.11 -4.02
CA GLY A 134 -18.19 17.18 -4.67
C GLY A 134 -19.23 16.59 -3.72
N TYR A 135 -18.80 16.17 -2.53
CA TYR A 135 -19.68 15.65 -1.49
C TYR A 135 -20.66 16.71 -1.00
N HIS A 136 -20.15 17.90 -0.66
CA HIS A 136 -20.97 18.99 -0.15
C HIS A 136 -22.02 19.48 -1.16
N ASN A 137 -21.69 19.51 -2.46
CA ASN A 137 -22.65 19.91 -3.49
C ASN A 137 -23.83 18.94 -3.63
N ILE A 138 -23.65 17.67 -3.29
CA ILE A 138 -24.68 16.63 -3.40
C ILE A 138 -25.45 16.48 -2.08
N PHE A 139 -24.73 16.56 -0.96
CA PHE A 139 -25.25 16.41 0.40
C PHE A 139 -24.92 17.65 1.26
N PRO A 140 -25.48 18.84 0.94
CA PRO A 140 -25.13 20.08 1.64
C PRO A 140 -25.54 20.07 3.11
N GLU A 141 -26.62 19.36 3.45
CA GLU A 141 -27.18 19.27 4.79
C GLU A 141 -26.54 18.16 5.65
N ASP A 142 -25.68 17.32 5.07
CA ASP A 142 -25.05 16.23 5.81
C ASP A 142 -23.86 16.72 6.63
N THR A 143 -24.18 17.25 7.80
CA THR A 143 -23.20 17.70 8.80
C THR A 143 -22.52 16.55 9.53
N LYS A 144 -23.07 15.32 9.49
CA LYS A 144 -22.51 14.16 10.21
C LYS A 144 -21.23 13.66 9.56
N ALA A 145 -21.14 13.70 8.23
CA ALA A 145 -19.93 13.32 7.50
C ALA A 145 -18.68 14.11 7.92
N TRP A 146 -18.87 15.35 8.40
CA TRP A 146 -17.81 16.26 8.85
C TRP A 146 -17.59 16.26 10.36
N GLY A 147 -18.42 15.53 11.11
CA GLY A 147 -18.38 15.45 12.57
C GLY A 147 -17.37 14.44 13.11
N PHE A 148 -17.37 14.28 14.43
CA PHE A 148 -16.47 13.38 15.17
C PHE A 148 -16.70 11.89 14.92
N ASP A 149 -17.85 11.52 14.36
CA ASP A 149 -18.19 10.15 13.95
C ASP A 149 -18.34 10.04 12.42
N GLY A 150 -17.83 11.04 11.68
CA GLY A 150 -17.94 11.14 10.24
C GLY A 150 -16.72 10.60 9.48
N VAL A 151 -16.77 10.73 8.15
CA VAL A 151 -15.72 10.27 7.23
C VAL A 151 -14.36 10.91 7.54
N ILE A 152 -14.36 12.19 7.97
CA ILE A 152 -13.14 12.89 8.36
C ILE A 152 -12.52 12.28 9.63
N ALA A 153 -13.33 11.86 10.60
CA ALA A 153 -12.83 11.24 11.82
C ALA A 153 -12.20 9.86 11.55
N ASP A 154 -12.80 9.06 10.68
CA ASP A 154 -12.24 7.78 10.25
C ASP A 154 -10.90 7.94 9.51
N ALA A 155 -10.83 8.94 8.62
CA ALA A 155 -9.58 9.30 7.94
C ALA A 155 -8.50 9.74 8.95
N MET A 156 -8.86 10.54 9.94
CA MET A 156 -7.97 11.00 11.01
C MET A 156 -7.48 9.85 11.90
N LYS A 157 -8.33 8.85 12.19
CA LYS A 157 -7.93 7.65 12.95
C LYS A 157 -6.85 6.86 12.20
N THR A 158 -7.05 6.65 10.91
CA THR A 158 -6.09 5.96 10.03
C THR A 158 -4.77 6.74 9.95
N ALA A 159 -4.84 8.06 9.70
CA ALA A 159 -3.67 8.92 9.63
C ALA A 159 -2.91 8.98 10.97
N GLY A 160 -3.64 9.11 12.08
CA GLY A 160 -3.09 9.15 13.44
C GLY A 160 -2.32 7.89 13.81
N GLN A 161 -2.84 6.70 13.47
CA GLN A 161 -2.13 5.44 13.66
C GLN A 161 -0.80 5.43 12.90
N ILE A 162 -0.79 5.82 11.62
CA ILE A 162 0.43 5.90 10.80
C ILE A 162 1.43 6.86 11.43
N VAL A 163 0.99 8.07 11.82
CA VAL A 163 1.87 9.08 12.45
C VAL A 163 2.50 8.56 13.73
N LEU A 164 1.73 7.90 14.60
CA LEU A 164 2.24 7.31 15.85
C LEU A 164 3.27 6.21 15.59
N ILE A 165 3.02 5.32 14.62
CA ILE A 165 3.94 4.25 14.26
C ILE A 165 5.23 4.82 13.65
N VAL A 166 5.12 5.81 12.77
CA VAL A 166 6.30 6.48 12.20
C VAL A 166 7.10 7.20 13.29
N GLY A 167 6.44 7.86 14.25
CA GLY A 167 7.07 8.47 15.40
C GLY A 167 7.83 7.46 16.29
N ALA A 168 7.17 6.35 16.64
CA ALA A 168 7.79 5.25 17.40
C ALA A 168 8.95 4.60 16.64
N GLY A 169 8.78 4.34 15.35
CA GLY A 169 9.81 3.82 14.46
C GLY A 169 10.99 4.79 14.31
N GLY A 170 10.74 6.10 14.32
CA GLY A 170 11.76 7.15 14.35
C GLY A 170 12.59 7.13 15.64
N ALA A 171 11.96 6.98 16.80
CA ALA A 171 12.66 6.82 18.07
C ALA A 171 13.52 5.54 18.09
N PHE A 172 12.96 4.41 17.63
CA PHE A 172 13.71 3.15 17.47
C PHE A 172 14.89 3.29 16.49
N SER A 173 14.69 3.96 15.36
CA SER A 173 15.76 4.29 14.40
C SER A 173 16.86 5.13 15.05
N GLY A 174 16.49 6.06 15.93
CA GLY A 174 17.43 6.84 16.74
C GLY A 174 18.29 5.96 17.67
N VAL A 175 17.66 5.02 18.38
CA VAL A 175 18.38 4.05 19.23
C VAL A 175 19.32 3.17 18.40
N LEU A 176 18.87 2.68 17.25
CA LEU A 176 19.71 1.86 16.37
C LEU A 176 20.94 2.63 15.86
N LYS A 177 20.76 3.89 15.44
CA LYS A 177 21.86 4.78 15.01
C LYS A 177 22.84 5.10 16.13
N ALA A 178 22.37 5.19 17.38
CA ALA A 178 23.20 5.43 18.55
C ALA A 178 23.91 4.16 19.06
N SER A 179 23.47 2.97 18.62
CA SER A 179 24.06 1.69 19.02
C SER A 179 25.15 1.24 18.05
N PRO A 180 26.08 0.37 18.48
CA PRO A 180 27.10 -0.21 17.60
C PRO A 180 26.53 -1.28 16.63
N LEU A 181 25.20 -1.41 16.50
CA LEU A 181 24.58 -2.41 15.61
C LEU A 181 25.04 -2.26 14.17
N ARG A 182 25.31 -1.04 13.69
CA ARG A 182 25.78 -0.83 12.31
C ARG A 182 27.07 -1.60 12.05
N ASP A 183 28.04 -1.51 12.95
CA ASP A 183 29.34 -2.15 12.79
C ASP A 183 29.21 -3.67 12.92
N ILE A 184 28.38 -4.14 13.87
CA ILE A 184 28.09 -5.56 14.07
C ILE A 184 27.41 -6.17 12.84
N LEU A 185 26.41 -5.49 12.27
CA LEU A 185 25.70 -5.95 11.07
C LEU A 185 26.58 -5.88 9.82
N THR A 186 27.38 -4.83 9.67
CA THR A 186 28.33 -4.72 8.54
C THR A 186 29.35 -5.86 8.58
N ALA A 187 29.84 -6.23 9.77
CA ALA A 187 30.73 -7.37 9.94
C ALA A 187 30.03 -8.71 9.69
N SER A 188 28.81 -8.90 10.22
CA SER A 188 28.07 -10.17 10.17
C SER A 188 27.39 -10.46 8.84
N MET A 189 27.05 -9.42 8.07
CA MET A 189 26.35 -9.54 6.78
C MET A 189 27.25 -9.31 5.57
N SER A 190 28.55 -9.11 5.78
CA SER A 190 29.52 -9.07 4.69
C SER A 190 29.48 -10.38 3.88
N GLY A 191 29.04 -10.30 2.61
CA GLY A 191 28.95 -11.44 1.69
C GLY A 191 27.57 -12.11 1.57
N VAL A 192 26.55 -11.67 2.32
CA VAL A 192 25.20 -12.24 2.23
C VAL A 192 24.29 -11.30 1.40
N SER A 193 23.99 -11.67 0.16
CA SER A 193 23.07 -10.94 -0.76
C SER A 193 21.59 -11.01 -0.39
N ILE A 194 21.27 -11.36 0.87
CA ILE A 194 19.92 -11.61 1.36
C ILE A 194 19.27 -10.34 1.95
N GLY A 195 19.75 -9.15 1.59
CA GLY A 195 19.26 -7.87 2.08
C GLY A 195 17.74 -7.69 1.95
N ILE A 196 17.14 -8.30 0.92
CA ILE A 196 15.69 -8.26 0.66
C ILE A 196 14.85 -9.00 1.70
N LEU A 197 15.37 -10.06 2.34
CA LEU A 197 14.58 -10.82 3.30
C LEU A 197 14.36 -10.03 4.57
N ALA A 198 15.24 -9.10 4.94
CA ALA A 198 15.05 -8.30 6.13
C ALA A 198 13.74 -7.47 6.10
N PRO A 199 13.50 -6.57 5.12
CA PRO A 199 12.24 -5.84 5.04
C PRO A 199 11.03 -6.75 4.86
N PHE A 200 11.17 -7.84 4.10
CA PHE A 200 10.11 -8.82 3.90
C PHE A 200 9.71 -9.51 5.21
N LEU A 201 10.68 -10.05 5.96
CA LEU A 201 10.43 -10.80 7.19
C LEU A 201 9.87 -9.89 8.29
N ILE A 202 10.36 -8.66 8.42
CA ILE A 202 9.80 -7.70 9.38
C ILE A 202 8.34 -7.41 9.02
N GLY A 203 8.05 -7.12 7.75
CA GLY A 203 6.68 -6.91 7.27
C GLY A 203 5.79 -8.13 7.56
N PHE A 204 6.28 -9.34 7.27
CA PHE A 204 5.57 -10.60 7.52
C PHE A 204 5.22 -10.80 8.99
N LEU A 205 6.20 -10.61 9.89
CA LEU A 205 6.01 -10.78 11.33
C LEU A 205 4.96 -9.80 11.86
N PHE A 206 5.06 -8.53 11.48
CA PHE A 206 4.10 -7.52 11.94
C PHE A 206 2.72 -7.69 11.33
N ARG A 207 2.61 -8.09 10.05
CA ARG A 207 1.32 -8.37 9.42
C ARG A 207 0.61 -9.52 10.13
N THR A 208 1.34 -10.59 10.44
CA THR A 208 0.80 -11.75 11.14
C THR A 208 0.31 -11.39 12.55
N CYS A 209 1.05 -10.57 13.29
CA CYS A 209 0.67 -10.17 14.65
C CYS A 209 -0.43 -9.09 14.70
N VAL A 210 -0.29 -8.03 13.90
CA VAL A 210 -1.10 -6.80 13.98
C VAL A 210 -2.32 -6.84 13.07
N GLY A 211 -2.27 -7.65 12.01
CA GLY A 211 -3.36 -7.77 11.05
C GLY A 211 -3.45 -6.65 10.03
N SER A 212 -2.94 -5.42 10.30
CA SER A 212 -2.97 -4.31 9.32
C SER A 212 -1.75 -4.27 8.40
N ALA A 213 -2.00 -4.26 7.09
CA ALA A 213 -1.01 -4.21 6.02
C ALA A 213 -0.15 -2.94 6.09
N THR A 214 -0.85 -1.81 6.20
CA THR A 214 -0.27 -0.47 6.28
C THR A 214 0.66 -0.37 7.48
N ILE A 215 0.20 -0.82 8.65
CA ILE A 215 1.02 -0.81 9.87
C ILE A 215 2.27 -1.67 9.67
N ALA A 216 2.10 -2.90 9.17
CA ALA A 216 3.21 -3.83 8.99
C ALA A 216 4.31 -3.30 8.06
N MET A 217 3.93 -2.77 6.89
CA MET A 217 4.91 -2.25 5.93
C MET A 217 5.55 -0.95 6.40
N VAL A 218 4.80 -0.06 7.07
CA VAL A 218 5.35 1.18 7.64
C VAL A 218 6.35 0.85 8.75
N THR A 219 6.01 -0.08 9.65
CA THR A 219 6.94 -0.55 10.67
C THR A 219 8.20 -1.13 10.04
N ALA A 220 8.07 -2.03 9.05
CA ALA A 220 9.21 -2.59 8.34
C ALA A 220 10.10 -1.49 7.75
N ALA A 221 9.52 -0.52 7.05
CA ALA A 221 10.24 0.60 6.45
C ALA A 221 11.03 1.41 7.49
N THR A 222 10.40 1.80 8.60
CA THR A 222 11.06 2.58 9.65
C THR A 222 12.23 1.84 10.30
N MET A 223 12.10 0.51 10.45
CA MET A 223 13.13 -0.34 11.05
C MET A 223 14.31 -0.56 10.12
N ILE A 224 14.09 -0.63 8.80
CA ILE A 224 15.18 -0.83 7.83
C ILE A 224 15.88 0.47 7.41
N THR A 225 15.25 1.65 7.58
CA THR A 225 15.87 2.94 7.24
C THR A 225 17.30 3.12 7.76
N PRO A 226 17.64 2.86 9.05
CA PRO A 226 19.01 3.03 9.53
C PRO A 226 19.99 1.97 8.99
N LEU A 227 19.48 0.89 8.39
CA LEU A 227 20.25 -0.23 7.84
C LEU A 227 20.27 -0.24 6.31
N ILE A 228 19.64 0.74 5.66
CA ILE A 228 19.34 0.71 4.23
C ILE A 228 20.59 0.58 3.37
N ASP A 229 21.68 1.25 3.75
CA ASP A 229 22.95 1.19 3.03
C ASP A 229 23.64 -0.17 3.24
N VAL A 230 23.62 -0.70 4.46
CA VAL A 230 24.23 -1.99 4.83
C VAL A 230 23.50 -3.15 4.16
N LEU A 231 22.18 -3.03 3.97
CA LEU A 231 21.35 -4.00 3.28
C LEU A 231 21.46 -3.93 1.75
N GLY A 232 22.28 -3.01 1.21
CA GLY A 232 22.48 -2.85 -0.24
C GLY A 232 21.41 -2.01 -0.95
N PHE A 233 20.58 -1.28 -0.20
CA PHE A 233 19.46 -0.48 -0.72
C PHE A 233 19.70 1.03 -0.71
N GLY A 234 20.94 1.48 -0.53
CA GLY A 234 21.28 2.91 -0.47
C GLY A 234 21.03 3.68 -1.77
N SER A 235 21.06 3.00 -2.92
CA SER A 235 20.82 3.61 -4.24
C SER A 235 19.35 4.04 -4.42
N PRO A 236 19.05 4.99 -5.34
CA PRO A 236 17.66 5.37 -5.62
C PRO A 236 16.77 4.19 -5.99
N MET A 237 17.30 3.25 -6.78
CA MET A 237 16.60 2.02 -7.14
C MET A 237 16.50 1.05 -5.96
N GLY A 238 17.53 0.98 -5.12
CA GLY A 238 17.54 0.16 -3.91
C GLY A 238 16.41 0.51 -2.96
N ARG A 239 16.11 1.80 -2.80
CA ARG A 239 14.97 2.29 -1.99
C ARG A 239 13.62 1.84 -2.52
N ILE A 240 13.47 1.76 -3.85
CA ILE A 240 12.25 1.26 -4.50
C ILE A 240 12.11 -0.25 -4.26
N ILE A 241 13.18 -1.00 -4.45
CA ILE A 241 13.21 -2.45 -4.17
C ILE A 241 12.92 -2.74 -2.69
N ALA A 242 13.50 -1.96 -1.77
CA ALA A 242 13.24 -2.07 -0.34
C ALA A 242 11.77 -1.77 0.01
N MET A 243 11.17 -0.76 -0.62
CA MET A 243 9.73 -0.45 -0.48
C MET A 243 8.88 -1.66 -0.92
N LEU A 244 9.16 -2.22 -2.10
CA LEU A 244 8.43 -3.36 -2.64
C LEU A 244 8.62 -4.61 -1.77
N ALA A 245 9.79 -4.79 -1.15
CA ALA A 245 10.04 -5.89 -0.22
C ALA A 245 9.26 -5.71 1.09
N CYS A 246 9.20 -4.50 1.65
CA CYS A 246 8.33 -4.17 2.80
C CYS A 246 6.87 -4.47 2.48
N ALA A 247 6.40 -4.07 1.30
CA ALA A 247 5.04 -4.33 0.83
C ALA A 247 4.76 -5.83 0.68
N ALA A 248 5.65 -6.57 0.02
CA ALA A 248 5.54 -8.02 -0.15
C ALA A 248 5.45 -8.74 1.20
N GLY A 249 6.26 -8.36 2.18
CA GLY A 249 6.19 -8.87 3.55
C GLY A 249 4.86 -8.54 4.22
N GLY A 250 4.42 -7.29 4.11
CA GLY A 250 3.13 -6.82 4.64
C GLY A 250 1.90 -7.50 4.02
N MET A 251 2.04 -8.26 2.92
CA MET A 251 0.94 -9.05 2.35
C MET A 251 0.67 -10.34 3.13
N MET A 252 1.66 -10.91 3.82
CA MET A 252 1.59 -12.26 4.39
C MET A 252 1.80 -12.27 5.91
N VAL A 253 1.21 -13.18 6.67
CA VAL A 253 -0.08 -13.83 6.40
C VAL A 253 -1.14 -13.02 7.11
N PHE A 254 -2.28 -12.80 6.49
CA PHE A 254 -3.41 -12.20 7.18
C PHE A 254 -4.51 -13.23 7.42
N HIS A 255 -5.23 -13.03 8.52
CA HIS A 255 -6.34 -13.87 8.95
C HIS A 255 -7.39 -13.00 9.65
N GLY A 256 -8.21 -13.56 10.55
CA GLY A 256 -9.29 -12.80 11.20
C GLY A 256 -8.87 -11.63 12.10
N ASN A 257 -7.59 -11.27 12.15
CA ASN A 257 -7.11 -10.03 12.76
C ASN A 257 -7.01 -8.86 11.75
N ASP A 258 -7.29 -9.10 10.47
CA ASP A 258 -7.18 -8.12 9.39
C ASP A 258 -8.55 -7.64 8.92
N ASP A 259 -8.70 -6.32 8.80
CA ASP A 259 -9.90 -5.70 8.26
C ASP A 259 -10.19 -6.13 6.82
N PHE A 260 -9.16 -6.40 6.00
CA PHE A 260 -9.33 -6.86 4.62
C PHE A 260 -9.96 -8.27 4.55
N PHE A 261 -9.65 -9.13 5.52
CA PHE A 261 -10.28 -10.45 5.67
C PHE A 261 -11.79 -10.28 5.91
N TRP A 262 -12.14 -9.41 6.86
CA TRP A 262 -13.54 -9.20 7.24
C TRP A 262 -14.34 -8.47 6.17
N VAL A 263 -13.79 -7.42 5.57
CA VAL A 263 -14.44 -6.72 4.44
C VAL A 263 -14.70 -7.70 3.31
N THR A 264 -13.75 -8.57 2.97
CA THR A 264 -13.97 -9.59 1.93
C THR A 264 -15.06 -10.57 2.34
N ALA A 265 -15.03 -11.09 3.56
CA ALA A 265 -16.01 -12.07 4.02
C ALA A 265 -17.44 -11.49 4.09
N THR A 266 -17.59 -10.27 4.62
CA THR A 266 -18.92 -9.64 4.80
C THR A 266 -19.50 -9.11 3.51
N THR A 267 -18.74 -8.37 2.69
CA THR A 267 -19.25 -7.81 1.43
C THR A 267 -19.60 -8.87 0.40
N SER A 268 -18.99 -10.04 0.51
CA SER A 268 -19.28 -11.16 -0.37
C SER A 268 -20.21 -12.19 0.24
N ASP A 269 -20.72 -11.98 1.46
CA ASP A 269 -21.58 -12.89 2.21
C ASP A 269 -21.02 -14.31 2.33
N MET A 270 -19.70 -14.38 2.56
CA MET A 270 -18.93 -15.63 2.64
C MET A 270 -18.86 -16.13 4.07
N ASP A 271 -19.20 -17.41 4.26
CA ASP A 271 -18.98 -18.09 5.52
C ASP A 271 -17.53 -17.94 6.00
N THR A 272 -17.37 -17.58 7.28
CA THR A 272 -16.05 -17.37 7.89
C THR A 272 -15.15 -18.62 7.76
N SER A 273 -15.73 -19.82 7.81
CA SER A 273 -14.97 -21.07 7.59
C SER A 273 -14.35 -21.16 6.20
N ILE A 274 -15.05 -20.69 5.16
CA ILE A 274 -14.54 -20.64 3.78
C ILE A 274 -13.47 -19.56 3.67
N ALA A 275 -13.68 -18.40 4.28
CA ALA A 275 -12.72 -17.31 4.28
C ALA A 275 -11.36 -17.75 4.88
N TYR A 276 -11.36 -18.43 6.03
CA TYR A 276 -10.14 -18.99 6.63
C TYR A 276 -9.44 -20.05 5.77
N LYS A 277 -10.21 -20.84 5.01
CA LYS A 277 -9.66 -21.88 4.11
C LYS A 277 -9.12 -21.33 2.80
N THR A 278 -9.32 -20.05 2.50
CA THR A 278 -8.99 -19.47 1.20
C THR A 278 -8.10 -18.24 1.32
N LEU A 279 -8.53 -17.18 1.98
CA LEU A 279 -7.85 -15.87 1.97
C LEU A 279 -6.41 -15.93 2.51
N PRO A 280 -6.12 -16.54 3.68
CA PRO A 280 -4.75 -16.63 4.20
C PRO A 280 -3.81 -17.39 3.26
N ILE A 281 -4.31 -18.46 2.63
CA ILE A 281 -3.51 -19.28 1.70
C ILE A 281 -3.17 -18.46 0.45
N ILE A 282 -4.14 -17.74 -0.12
CA ILE A 282 -3.89 -16.92 -1.31
C ILE A 282 -2.97 -15.74 -0.96
N SER A 283 -3.10 -15.15 0.23
CA SER A 283 -2.18 -14.14 0.76
C SER A 283 -0.72 -14.63 0.81
N VAL A 284 -0.49 -15.86 1.30
CA VAL A 284 0.84 -16.49 1.29
C VAL A 284 1.35 -16.64 -0.14
N LEU A 285 0.53 -17.17 -1.06
CA LEU A 285 0.91 -17.35 -2.46
C LEU A 285 1.28 -16.02 -3.13
N GLN A 286 0.49 -14.97 -2.89
CA GLN A 286 0.75 -13.63 -3.39
C GLN A 286 2.06 -13.06 -2.86
N SER A 287 2.27 -13.12 -1.55
CA SER A 287 3.47 -12.59 -0.91
C SER A 287 4.73 -13.32 -1.35
N MET A 288 4.69 -14.65 -1.46
CA MET A 288 5.81 -15.43 -1.97
C MET A 288 6.11 -15.11 -3.44
N THR A 289 5.07 -14.93 -4.26
CA THR A 289 5.22 -14.51 -5.66
C THR A 289 5.82 -13.10 -5.75
N ALA A 290 5.36 -12.19 -4.87
CA ALA A 290 5.90 -10.85 -4.79
C ALA A 290 7.37 -10.87 -4.36
N LEU A 291 7.73 -11.65 -3.32
CA LEU A 291 9.12 -11.79 -2.88
C LEU A 291 10.03 -12.27 -4.01
N VAL A 292 9.62 -13.32 -4.72
CA VAL A 292 10.39 -13.84 -5.88
C VAL A 292 10.52 -12.77 -6.96
N THR A 293 9.43 -12.08 -7.29
CA THR A 293 9.45 -11.03 -8.33
C THR A 293 10.36 -9.87 -7.95
N VAL A 294 10.26 -9.38 -6.71
CA VAL A 294 11.10 -8.29 -6.21
C VAL A 294 12.56 -8.72 -6.09
N PHE A 295 12.84 -9.98 -5.73
CA PHE A 295 14.20 -10.53 -5.74
C PHE A 295 14.78 -10.58 -7.16
N LEU A 296 14.01 -11.01 -8.16
CA LEU A 296 14.45 -10.98 -9.55
C LEU A 296 14.71 -9.55 -10.04
N LEU A 297 13.84 -8.59 -9.70
CA LEU A 297 14.08 -7.17 -9.99
C LEU A 297 15.35 -6.67 -9.31
N SER A 298 15.59 -7.07 -8.07
CA SER A 298 16.80 -6.72 -7.32
C SER A 298 18.05 -7.24 -8.03
N MET A 299 18.06 -8.46 -8.58
CA MET A 299 19.22 -9.01 -9.28
C MET A 299 19.53 -8.31 -10.62
N VAL A 300 18.53 -7.71 -11.25
CA VAL A 300 18.68 -7.05 -12.56
C VAL A 300 19.01 -5.57 -12.40
N LEU A 301 18.52 -4.93 -11.34
CA LEU A 301 18.54 -3.47 -11.19
C LEU A 301 19.52 -2.95 -10.12
N LEU A 302 20.09 -3.83 -9.27
CA LEU A 302 21.11 -3.52 -8.27
C LEU A 302 22.41 -4.27 -8.56
#